data_AF-A0A1V0TVL7-F1
#
_entry.id   AF-A0A1V0TVL7-F1
#
_cell.length_a   1.000
_cell.length_b   1.000
_cell.length_c   1.000
_cell.angle_alpha   90.00
_cell.angle_beta   90.00
_cell.angle_gamma   90.00
#
_symmetry.space_group_name_H-M   'P 1'
#
loop_
_entity.id
_entity.type
_entity.pdbx_description
1 polymer ?
#
loop_
_entity_poly.entity_id
_entity_poly.type
_entity_poly.pdbx_seq_one_letter_code
_entity_poly.pdbx_strand_id
1 'polypeptide(L)'
;MIPRLCPRPAVRPYAAAMGLKRECERCGAERRPVVEINERGVPHGAGPEHRQVHDYVRILECPGCGHGVLYSFSHDCYLQPWETDEPWDMDWTWRLEPEDLTRLRQGLADCPDPLSHLCRCPAHDVLRNERHAAVDQDEARVVLGEDGLPRLRRRTGHQ
;
A
#
# COMPACT_ATOMS: atom_id res chain seq x y z
N MET A 1 -14.98 19.31 46.67
CA MET A 1 -13.78 18.49 46.41
C MET A 1 -13.99 17.84 45.05
N ILE A 2 -13.40 18.38 43.98
CA ILE A 2 -13.61 17.94 42.59
C ILE A 2 -12.41 17.05 42.23
N PRO A 3 -12.59 15.80 41.79
CA PRO A 3 -11.45 14.97 41.41
C PRO A 3 -10.84 15.54 40.14
N ARG A 4 -9.55 15.88 40.20
CA ARG A 4 -8.75 16.26 39.04
C ARG A 4 -8.62 15.02 38.14
N LEU A 5 -9.34 15.02 37.03
CA LEU A 5 -9.06 14.11 35.92
C LEU A 5 -7.66 14.45 35.39
N CYS A 6 -6.72 13.51 35.51
CA CYS A 6 -5.45 13.60 34.80
C CYS A 6 -5.73 13.77 33.30
N PRO A 7 -5.04 14.68 32.59
CA PRO A 7 -5.13 14.72 31.14
C PRO A 7 -4.63 13.38 30.61
N ARG A 8 -5.50 12.67 29.87
CA ARG A 8 -5.07 11.53 29.06
C ARG A 8 -3.90 12.02 28.21
N PRO A 9 -2.73 11.33 28.20
CA PRO A 9 -1.70 11.67 27.24
C PRO A 9 -2.33 11.62 25.85
N ALA A 10 -2.02 12.62 25.02
CA ALA A 10 -2.41 12.62 23.62
C ALA A 10 -1.81 11.37 22.99
N VAL A 11 -2.58 10.29 22.96
CA VAL A 11 -2.26 9.11 22.19
C VAL A 11 -2.23 9.62 20.77
N ARG A 12 -1.01 9.76 20.20
CA ARG A 12 -0.89 9.81 18.74
C ARG A 12 -1.77 8.67 18.23
N PRO A 13 -2.74 8.91 17.33
CA PRO A 13 -3.56 7.83 16.84
C PRO A 13 -2.63 6.77 16.26
N TYR A 14 -2.59 5.61 16.91
CA TYR A 14 -1.76 4.46 16.56
C TYR A 14 -2.02 4.01 15.10
N ALA A 15 -3.20 4.36 14.57
CA ALA A 15 -3.63 4.25 13.18
C ALA A 15 -2.71 4.95 12.16
N ALA A 16 -1.84 5.90 12.57
CA ALA A 16 -0.91 6.58 11.67
C ALA A 16 0.46 5.87 11.53
N ALA A 17 0.74 4.85 12.35
CA ALA A 17 2.09 4.32 12.53
C ALA A 17 2.36 2.94 11.92
N MET A 18 1.34 2.16 11.57
CA MET A 18 1.57 0.80 11.04
C MET A 18 1.34 0.72 9.54
N GLY A 19 2.37 0.25 8.84
CA GLY A 19 2.29 -0.33 7.51
C GLY A 19 2.62 0.55 6.30
N LEU A 20 2.79 1.87 6.37
CA LEU A 20 3.17 2.63 5.16
C LEU A 20 4.54 3.29 5.32
N LYS A 21 5.55 2.73 4.64
CA LYS A 21 6.86 3.40 4.46
C LYS A 21 6.72 4.60 3.54
N ARG A 22 6.26 5.72 4.13
CA ARG A 22 6.01 6.99 3.45
C ARG A 22 7.29 7.64 2.93
N GLU A 23 8.45 7.37 3.49
CA GLU A 23 9.69 7.99 3.04
C GLU A 23 10.29 7.23 1.84
N CYS A 24 10.76 7.96 0.83
CA CYS A 24 11.50 7.39 -0.27
C CYS A 24 12.91 7.01 0.15
N GLU A 25 13.24 5.72 0.09
CA GLU A 25 14.57 5.20 0.44
C GLU A 25 15.72 5.74 -0.42
N ARG A 26 15.40 6.37 -1.57
CA ARG A 26 16.41 6.94 -2.48
C ARG A 26 16.76 8.40 -2.16
N CYS A 27 15.77 9.21 -1.76
CA CYS A 27 15.97 10.66 -1.64
C CYS A 27 15.30 11.31 -0.41
N GLY A 28 14.68 10.52 0.47
CA GLY A 28 14.06 10.99 1.71
C GLY A 28 12.75 11.77 1.54
N ALA A 29 12.25 11.95 0.32
CA ALA A 29 10.99 12.66 0.09
C ALA A 29 9.78 11.79 0.45
N GLU A 30 8.69 12.42 0.90
CA GLU A 30 7.42 11.72 1.16
C GLU A 30 6.79 11.21 -0.13
N ARG A 31 6.54 9.90 -0.17
CA ARG A 31 5.84 9.17 -1.22
C ARG A 31 4.34 9.46 -1.17
N ARG A 32 3.68 9.44 -2.32
CA ARG A 32 2.24 9.67 -2.47
C ARG A 32 1.59 8.48 -3.17
N PRO A 33 0.35 8.11 -2.81
CA PRO A 33 -0.35 7.05 -3.51
C PRO A 33 -0.67 7.47 -4.95
N VAL A 34 -0.49 6.53 -5.88
CA VAL A 34 -0.86 6.65 -7.29
C VAL A 34 -2.11 5.81 -7.57
N VAL A 35 -2.19 4.62 -6.99
CA VAL A 35 -3.35 3.75 -7.05
C VAL A 35 -3.48 2.91 -5.80
N GLU A 36 -4.69 2.78 -5.27
CA GLU A 36 -5.06 1.87 -4.18
C GLU A 36 -5.73 0.64 -4.82
N ILE A 37 -5.05 -0.52 -4.84
CA ILE A 37 -5.48 -1.68 -5.63
C ILE A 37 -6.51 -2.51 -4.85
N ASN A 38 -6.18 -2.84 -3.61
CA ASN A 38 -7.08 -3.51 -2.68
C ASN A 38 -6.82 -3.03 -1.26
N GLU A 39 -7.86 -3.15 -0.43
CA GLU A 39 -7.76 -3.02 1.01
C GLU A 39 -8.85 -3.89 1.62
N ARG A 40 -8.51 -4.58 2.70
CA ARG A 40 -9.43 -5.38 3.49
C ARG A 40 -9.12 -5.17 4.94
N GLY A 41 -10.17 -5.05 5.76
CA GLY A 41 -10.03 -4.88 7.20
C GLY A 41 -10.19 -3.44 7.64
N VAL A 42 -9.97 -3.21 8.92
CA VAL A 42 -9.94 -1.88 9.52
C VAL A 42 -8.67 -1.84 10.39
N PRO A 43 -7.79 -0.83 10.20
CA PRO A 43 -6.60 -0.71 11.01
C PRO A 43 -6.91 -0.68 12.50
N HIS A 44 -5.97 -1.15 13.31
CA HIS A 44 -6.05 -1.03 14.77
C HIS A 44 -6.30 0.40 15.23
N GLY A 45 -7.22 0.58 16.17
CA GLY A 45 -7.54 1.89 16.75
C GLY A 45 -8.29 2.85 15.83
N ALA A 46 -8.63 2.46 14.60
CA ALA A 46 -9.41 3.28 13.67
C ALA A 46 -10.93 3.21 13.89
N GLY A 47 -11.42 2.28 14.72
CA GLY A 47 -12.84 2.16 15.06
C GLY A 47 -13.17 0.96 15.94
N PRO A 48 -14.45 0.81 16.36
CA PRO A 48 -14.91 -0.33 17.16
C PRO A 48 -14.97 -1.64 16.37
N GLU A 49 -15.05 -1.56 15.04
CA GLU A 49 -15.11 -2.73 14.15
C GLU A 49 -13.71 -3.13 13.70
N HIS A 50 -12.97 -3.76 14.60
CA HIS A 50 -11.71 -4.37 14.23
C HIS A 50 -11.95 -5.75 13.59
N ARG A 51 -11.44 -5.96 12.37
CA ARG A 51 -11.54 -7.24 11.65
C ARG A 51 -10.31 -8.08 11.92
N GLN A 52 -10.43 -9.39 11.73
CA GLN A 52 -9.36 -10.39 11.95
C GLN A 52 -8.09 -10.21 11.09
N VAL A 53 -8.12 -9.33 10.09
CA VAL A 53 -6.97 -8.99 9.24
C VAL A 53 -7.11 -7.56 8.76
N HIS A 54 -5.99 -6.85 8.65
CA HIS A 54 -5.86 -5.62 7.85
C HIS A 54 -4.76 -5.81 6.81
N ASP A 55 -5.13 -5.77 5.55
CA ASP A 55 -4.22 -5.91 4.42
C ASP A 55 -4.56 -4.92 3.32
N TYR A 56 -3.55 -4.56 2.54
CA TYR A 56 -3.72 -3.72 1.36
C TYR A 56 -2.55 -3.89 0.39
N VAL A 57 -2.83 -3.52 -0.85
CA VAL A 57 -1.86 -3.41 -1.92
C VAL A 57 -2.09 -2.09 -2.63
N ARG A 58 -1.01 -1.34 -2.80
CA ARG A 58 -1.04 -0.01 -3.42
C ARG A 58 0.26 0.31 -4.14
N ILE A 59 0.21 1.26 -5.06
CA ILE A 59 1.42 1.81 -5.68
C ILE A 59 1.61 3.24 -5.21
N LEU A 60 2.82 3.53 -4.73
CA LEU A 60 3.23 4.86 -4.33
C LEU A 60 4.27 5.40 -5.31
N GLU A 61 4.31 6.72 -5.48
CA GLU A 61 5.36 7.45 -6.18
C GLU A 61 6.14 8.35 -5.23
N CYS A 62 7.43 8.51 -5.49
CA CYS A 62 8.22 9.59 -4.91
C CYS A 62 8.20 10.80 -5.86
N PRO A 63 7.62 11.94 -5.46
CA PRO A 63 7.65 13.15 -6.29
C PRO A 63 9.06 13.75 -6.41
N GLY A 64 9.98 13.43 -5.50
CA GLY A 64 11.35 13.95 -5.51
C GLY A 64 12.26 13.30 -6.57
N CYS A 65 12.14 11.99 -6.78
CA CYS A 65 13.01 11.25 -7.72
C CYS A 65 12.25 10.48 -8.80
N GLY A 66 10.92 10.55 -8.82
CA GLY A 66 10.06 9.90 -9.82
C GLY A 66 9.95 8.37 -9.71
N HIS A 67 10.60 7.74 -8.73
CA HIS A 67 10.54 6.28 -8.56
C HIS A 67 9.28 5.87 -7.83
N GLY A 68 8.77 4.68 -8.15
CA GLY A 68 7.62 4.10 -7.49
C GLY A 68 7.97 2.93 -6.59
N VAL A 69 6.99 2.52 -5.80
CA VAL A 69 7.00 1.26 -5.07
C VAL A 69 5.63 0.62 -5.15
N LEU A 70 5.57 -0.64 -5.56
CA LEU A 70 4.43 -1.50 -5.28
C LEU A 70 4.57 -1.97 -3.82
N TYR A 71 3.56 -1.68 -3.01
CA TYR A 71 3.58 -1.89 -1.57
C TYR A 71 2.45 -2.84 -1.20
N SER A 72 2.79 -4.00 -0.64
CA SER A 72 1.85 -4.97 -0.08
C SER A 72 2.04 -5.03 1.43
N PHE A 73 0.94 -4.95 2.16
CA PHE A 73 0.92 -5.04 3.62
C PHE A 73 -0.09 -6.09 4.05
N SER A 74 0.24 -6.83 5.10
CA SER A 74 -0.69 -7.70 5.79
C SER A 74 -0.36 -7.71 7.28
N HIS A 75 -1.40 -7.61 8.09
CA HIS A 75 -1.33 -7.76 9.54
C HIS A 75 -2.52 -8.60 10.02
N ASP A 76 -2.24 -9.61 10.84
CA ASP A 76 -3.27 -10.42 11.46
C ASP A 76 -3.64 -9.87 12.84
N CYS A 77 -4.94 -9.80 13.09
CA CYS A 77 -5.48 -8.96 14.16
C CYS A 77 -5.88 -9.77 15.41
N TYR A 78 -5.23 -10.92 15.63
CA TYR A 78 -5.74 -11.98 16.50
C TYR A 78 -5.24 -11.93 17.95
N LEU A 79 -4.11 -11.28 18.27
CA LEU A 79 -3.56 -11.31 19.64
C LEU A 79 -3.98 -10.13 20.52
N GLN A 80 -4.49 -10.47 21.71
CA GLN A 80 -4.57 -9.57 22.86
C GLN A 80 -3.60 -10.05 23.96
N PRO A 81 -2.89 -9.16 24.67
CA PRO A 81 -2.92 -7.71 24.54
C PRO A 81 -2.20 -7.24 23.27
N TRP A 82 -2.84 -6.35 22.51
CA TRP A 82 -2.34 -5.77 21.26
C TRP A 82 -1.07 -4.90 21.45
N GLU A 83 -0.61 -4.75 22.69
CA GLU A 83 0.57 -3.99 23.10
C GLU A 83 1.82 -4.87 23.23
N THR A 84 1.69 -6.21 23.23
CA THR A 84 2.84 -7.12 23.28
C THR A 84 3.28 -7.50 21.87
N ASP A 85 4.14 -6.65 21.31
CA ASP A 85 5.15 -6.92 20.27
C ASP A 85 5.18 -8.35 19.69
N GLU A 86 4.29 -8.66 18.76
CA GLU A 86 4.62 -9.69 17.78
C GLU A 86 4.84 -9.05 16.40
N PRO A 87 6.00 -9.30 15.75
CA PRO A 87 6.42 -8.64 14.51
C PRO A 87 5.73 -9.22 13.27
N TRP A 88 4.42 -9.49 13.32
CA TRP A 88 3.67 -10.05 12.20
C TRP A 88 3.19 -9.00 11.18
N ASP A 89 3.62 -7.74 11.33
CA ASP A 89 3.53 -6.76 10.25
C ASP A 89 4.38 -7.26 9.08
N MET A 90 3.69 -7.77 8.05
CA MET A 90 4.33 -8.28 6.86
C MET A 90 4.20 -7.23 5.77
N ASP A 91 5.29 -6.48 5.57
CA ASP A 91 5.41 -5.58 4.44
C ASP A 91 6.34 -6.13 3.36
N TRP A 92 5.91 -5.97 2.12
CA TRP A 92 6.71 -6.28 0.95
C TRP A 92 6.67 -5.12 -0.02
N THR A 93 7.85 -4.79 -0.53
CA THR A 93 8.05 -3.68 -1.46
C THR A 93 8.75 -4.15 -2.71
N TRP A 94 8.27 -3.67 -3.86
CA TRP A 94 8.93 -3.85 -5.15
C TRP A 94 9.16 -2.50 -5.78
N ARG A 95 10.42 -2.22 -6.12
CA ARG A 95 10.79 -0.96 -6.78
C ARG A 95 10.17 -0.90 -8.17
N LEU A 96 9.69 0.28 -8.54
CA LEU A 96 9.18 0.64 -9.87
C LEU A 96 9.99 1.82 -10.40
N GLU A 97 10.32 1.78 -11.69
CA GLU A 97 11.04 2.87 -12.34
C GLU A 97 10.08 3.98 -12.78
N PRO A 98 10.57 5.20 -13.06
CA PRO A 98 9.73 6.29 -13.56
C PRO A 98 8.92 5.92 -14.82
N GLU A 99 9.45 5.06 -15.69
CA GLU A 99 8.74 4.59 -16.88
C GLU A 99 7.58 3.65 -16.53
N ASP A 100 7.71 2.85 -15.47
CA ASP A 100 6.64 1.99 -14.98
C ASP A 100 5.47 2.83 -14.46
N LEU A 101 5.75 3.91 -13.71
CA LEU A 101 4.73 4.86 -13.26
C LEU A 101 4.07 5.61 -14.44
N THR A 102 4.83 5.90 -15.48
CA THR A 102 4.28 6.51 -16.71
C THR A 102 3.28 5.57 -17.38
N ARG A 103 3.63 4.30 -17.56
CA ARG A 103 2.72 3.28 -18.11
C ARG A 103 1.51 3.06 -17.21
N LEU A 104 1.70 3.06 -15.90
CA LEU A 104 0.59 2.93 -14.94
C LEU A 104 -0.42 4.05 -15.13
N ARG A 105 0.03 5.31 -15.19
CA ARG A 105 -0.87 6.46 -15.40
C ARG A 105 -1.56 6.40 -16.77
N GLN A 106 -0.87 5.92 -17.81
CA GLN A 106 -1.49 5.70 -19.12
C GLN A 106 -2.61 4.65 -19.06
N GLY A 107 -2.36 3.51 -18.42
CA GLY A 107 -3.37 2.45 -18.28
C GLY A 107 -4.51 2.80 -17.32
N LEU A 108 -4.33 3.81 -16.46
CA LEU A 108 -5.36 4.34 -15.55
C LEU A 108 -6.09 5.56 -16.13
N ALA A 109 -5.84 5.97 -17.38
CA ALA A 109 -6.40 7.20 -17.95
C ALA A 109 -7.94 7.26 -17.88
N ASP A 110 -8.61 6.11 -18.01
CA ASP A 110 -10.08 6.00 -17.95
C ASP A 110 -10.60 5.61 -16.55
N CYS A 111 -9.74 5.55 -15.54
CA CYS A 111 -10.15 5.26 -14.18
C CYS A 111 -10.78 6.51 -13.53
N PRO A 112 -12.02 6.43 -13.03
CA PRO A 112 -12.69 7.59 -12.43
C PRO A 112 -12.14 7.96 -11.05
N ASP A 113 -11.55 6.99 -10.34
CA ASP A 113 -11.06 7.18 -8.97
C ASP A 113 -9.92 6.19 -8.66
N PRO A 114 -8.66 6.53 -9.02
CA PRO A 114 -7.53 5.63 -8.81
C PRO A 114 -7.14 5.45 -7.34
N LEU A 115 -7.56 6.36 -6.46
CA LEU A 115 -7.23 6.31 -5.03
C LEU A 115 -8.30 5.60 -4.20
N SER A 116 -9.33 5.06 -4.85
CA SER A 116 -10.35 4.25 -4.18
C SER A 116 -10.13 2.77 -4.47
N HIS A 117 -9.73 2.03 -3.44
CA HIS A 117 -9.64 0.57 -3.49
C HIS A 117 -10.99 -0.11 -3.76
N LEU A 118 -12.11 0.64 -3.72
CA LEU A 118 -13.45 0.16 -4.06
C LEU A 118 -13.80 0.34 -5.55
N CYS A 119 -12.96 1.02 -6.33
CA CYS A 119 -13.19 1.30 -7.75
C CYS A 119 -13.26 -0.01 -8.56
N ARG A 120 -14.33 -0.24 -9.34
CA ARG A 120 -14.52 -1.47 -10.12
C ARG A 120 -14.28 -1.27 -11.62
N CYS A 121 -13.38 -0.35 -11.99
CA CYS A 121 -13.06 -0.16 -13.39
C CYS A 121 -12.19 -1.31 -13.92
N PRO A 122 -12.13 -1.52 -15.26
CA PRO A 122 -11.35 -2.61 -15.85
C PRO A 122 -9.88 -2.62 -15.41
N ALA A 123 -9.25 -1.45 -15.28
CA ALA A 123 -7.86 -1.37 -14.82
C ALA A 123 -7.69 -1.87 -13.37
N HIS A 124 -8.61 -1.54 -12.46
CA HIS A 124 -8.58 -2.08 -11.09
C HIS A 124 -8.82 -3.58 -11.06
N ASP A 125 -9.75 -4.07 -11.87
CA ASP A 125 -10.05 -5.50 -11.91
C ASP A 125 -8.87 -6.30 -12.46
N VAL A 126 -8.18 -5.80 -13.50
CA VAL A 126 -6.91 -6.40 -13.96
C VAL A 126 -5.88 -6.36 -12.85
N LEU A 127 -5.61 -5.18 -12.27
CA LEU A 127 -4.60 -5.04 -11.23
C LEU A 127 -4.88 -5.98 -10.05
N ARG A 128 -6.10 -6.06 -9.51
CA ARG A 128 -6.44 -6.96 -8.39
C ARG A 128 -6.23 -8.44 -8.66
N ASN A 129 -6.47 -8.86 -9.90
CA ASN A 129 -6.35 -10.26 -10.30
C ASN A 129 -4.91 -10.65 -10.68
N GLU A 130 -4.02 -9.68 -10.88
CA GLU A 130 -2.61 -9.94 -11.05
C GLU A 130 -2.01 -10.40 -9.70
N ARG A 131 -1.21 -11.46 -9.72
CA ARG A 131 -0.54 -11.94 -8.51
C ARG A 131 0.52 -10.93 -8.10
N HIS A 132 0.26 -10.16 -7.04
CA HIS A 132 1.08 -9.00 -6.65
C HIS A 132 2.50 -9.32 -6.21
N ALA A 133 2.81 -10.57 -5.85
CA ALA A 133 4.17 -11.12 -5.92
C ALA A 133 4.23 -12.61 -5.59
N ALA A 134 5.31 -13.24 -6.03
CA ALA A 134 5.81 -14.51 -5.53
C ALA A 134 7.26 -14.32 -5.01
N VAL A 135 7.39 -13.88 -3.75
CA VAL A 135 8.50 -14.04 -2.78
C VAL A 135 9.99 -13.79 -3.15
N ASP A 136 10.43 -13.69 -4.41
CA ASP A 136 11.87 -13.82 -4.74
C ASP A 136 12.54 -12.59 -5.42
N GLN A 137 11.89 -11.43 -5.55
CA GLN A 137 12.50 -10.28 -6.28
C GLN A 137 12.19 -8.94 -5.63
N ASP A 138 13.14 -8.00 -5.70
CA ASP A 138 13.03 -6.62 -5.17
C ASP A 138 12.43 -5.61 -6.16
N GLU A 139 12.12 -6.04 -7.38
CA GLU A 139 11.75 -5.16 -8.49
C GLU A 139 10.53 -5.68 -9.27
N ALA A 140 9.61 -4.76 -9.58
CA ALA A 140 8.44 -4.99 -10.42
C ALA A 140 8.54 -4.16 -11.70
N ARG A 141 7.72 -4.50 -12.69
CA ARG A 141 7.48 -3.68 -13.88
C ARG A 141 5.98 -3.51 -14.10
N VAL A 142 5.62 -2.36 -14.65
CA VAL A 142 4.29 -2.14 -15.20
C VAL A 142 4.39 -2.26 -16.71
N VAL A 143 3.55 -3.11 -17.29
CA VAL A 143 3.38 -3.24 -18.74
C VAL A 143 1.94 -2.92 -19.11
N LEU A 144 1.72 -2.44 -20.32
CA LEU A 144 0.38 -2.31 -20.88
C LEU A 144 0.05 -3.58 -21.65
N GLY A 145 -1.13 -4.15 -21.42
CA GLY A 145 -1.66 -5.21 -22.26
C GLY A 145 -2.09 -4.69 -23.63
N GLU A 146 -2.49 -5.61 -24.52
CA GLU A 146 -3.10 -5.26 -25.82
C GLU A 146 -4.41 -4.48 -25.64
N ASP A 147 -5.08 -4.69 -24.51
CA ASP A 147 -6.26 -3.97 -24.02
C ASP A 147 -5.93 -2.55 -23.51
N GLY A 148 -4.66 -2.15 -23.50
CA GLY A 148 -4.21 -0.88 -22.93
C GLY A 148 -4.25 -0.83 -21.40
N LEU A 149 -4.58 -1.94 -20.72
CA LEU A 149 -4.72 -1.98 -19.27
C LEU A 149 -3.38 -2.27 -18.59
N PRO A 150 -3.13 -1.69 -17.40
CA PRO A 150 -1.87 -1.85 -16.69
C PRO A 150 -1.80 -3.23 -16.03
N ARG A 151 -0.67 -3.91 -16.19
CA ARG A 151 -0.40 -5.23 -15.62
C ARG A 151 0.91 -5.21 -14.85
N LEU A 152 0.91 -5.86 -13.68
CA LEU A 152 2.10 -6.03 -12.87
C LEU A 152 2.86 -7.27 -13.33
N ARG A 153 4.16 -7.11 -13.58
CA ARG A 153 5.05 -8.20 -13.96
C ARG A 153 6.27 -8.18 -13.07
N ARG A 154 6.84 -9.36 -12.86
CA ARG A 154 8.18 -9.49 -12.29
C ARG A 154 9.18 -8.83 -13.22
N ARG A 155 10.16 -8.14 -12.65
CA ARG A 155 11.33 -7.75 -13.43
C ARG A 155 12.26 -8.96 -13.50
N THR A 156 12.09 -9.79 -14.52
CA THR A 156 13.08 -10.83 -14.83
C THR A 156 14.40 -10.14 -15.14
N GLY A 157 15.45 -10.38 -14.34
CA GLY A 157 16.78 -9.88 -14.60
C GLY A 157 17.19 -10.21 -16.02
N HIS A 158 17.57 -9.22 -16.81
CA HIS A 158 18.54 -9.47 -17.86
C HIS A 158 19.89 -9.63 -17.19
N GLN A 159 20.60 -10.67 -17.62
CA GLN A 159 22.03 -10.84 -17.37
C GLN A 159 22.80 -9.57 -17.73
#